data_AF-A0A5C7FK73-F1
#
_entry.id   AF-A0A5C7FK73-F1
#
_cell.length_a   1.000
_cell.length_b   1.000
_cell.length_c   1.000
_cell.angle_alpha   90.00
_cell.angle_beta   90.00
_cell.angle_gamma   90.00
#
_symmetry.space_group_name_H-M   'P 1'
#
loop_
_entity.id
_entity.type
_entity.pdbx_description
1 polymer ?
#
loop_
_entity_poly.entity_id
_entity_poly.type
_entity_poly.pdbx_seq_one_letter_code
_entity_poly.pdbx_strand_id
1 'polypeptide(L)'
;MKYLITIAAALLSLYPAGASGQTTKPAELKNNRRVIINAKKPGTTTGTRITDIKRTAVFKPSIVFKPGTITTAPPGTKPEEPAEATPASPEEDPDAYLELEREGPQNIPFDLENNFQTDVSRVKDEVLSLYGTVLRDGNIKSGYYYYIPKEYNLGWSASNGNYEFNVTYGAATGNGPGRTTVTAVLRPKLRDQDVDIARQLLTADLRGKPEAQFGVKELMAIPMAQPPAIEFTNLTQFGVAAEDISLRAPSNLGEPILLSFTTDQIDALMAMFFNNIGLFGNVIVFPEGSDASISIPFNLKIDAPETFGHLEIEGSDWRTNWRNPTDYPIHLGHLHILRQERNGTYRVYSWKADEIEIPPGANVNFGATTIPTWVDTDRRVKRVWMDYTISDCDDCNKVVKKKILGSIDQHEVAKPEQLEFTILTPMAFTEASLIRIKLRSFQATAAGDEKSEMESVTINEDGTVLDGGTLYVRDGKVDFEYKMVVYLEDGTTYESEWIPSNSKEVVIGSRQIRDNIAEFNE
;
A
#
# COMPACT_ATOMS: atom_id res chain seq x y z
N MET A 1 -33.58 23.52 22.02
CA MET A 1 -33.43 24.76 21.23
C MET A 1 -33.71 24.42 19.78
N LYS A 2 -34.78 24.99 19.21
CA LYS A 2 -35.16 24.92 17.79
C LYS A 2 -34.32 25.94 17.02
N TYR A 3 -33.87 25.62 15.80
CA TYR A 3 -33.96 26.44 14.57
C TYR A 3 -33.27 25.60 13.46
N LEU A 4 -33.99 24.99 12.51
CA LEU A 4 -34.68 25.50 11.31
C LEU A 4 -33.80 25.47 10.04
N ILE A 5 -34.26 24.64 9.12
CA ILE A 5 -33.88 24.48 7.71
C ILE A 5 -34.24 25.74 6.93
N THR A 6 -33.41 26.17 5.97
CA THR A 6 -33.92 26.89 4.79
C THR A 6 -33.06 26.60 3.54
N ILE A 7 -33.75 26.11 2.52
CA ILE A 7 -33.33 25.92 1.12
C ILE A 7 -33.52 27.26 0.39
N ALA A 8 -32.59 27.65 -0.49
CA ALA A 8 -32.88 28.62 -1.54
C ALA A 8 -32.11 28.29 -2.83
N ALA A 9 -32.87 27.92 -3.85
CA ALA A 9 -32.47 27.90 -5.24
C ALA A 9 -32.54 29.33 -5.81
N ALA A 10 -31.60 29.70 -6.67
CA ALA A 10 -31.75 30.82 -7.59
C ALA A 10 -31.12 30.47 -8.94
N LEU A 11 -31.99 30.39 -9.94
CA LEU A 11 -31.73 30.22 -11.35
C LEU A 11 -31.81 31.60 -12.02
N LEU A 12 -31.15 31.71 -13.19
CA LEU A 12 -31.41 32.59 -14.33
C LEU A 12 -30.66 33.93 -14.50
N SER A 13 -29.97 33.91 -15.63
CA SER A 13 -29.87 34.95 -16.67
C SER A 13 -28.84 36.04 -16.51
N LEU A 14 -27.91 36.08 -17.48
CA LEU A 14 -27.62 37.26 -18.29
C LEU A 14 -26.83 36.81 -19.55
N TYR A 15 -27.54 36.77 -20.68
CA TYR A 15 -26.95 36.90 -22.02
C TYR A 15 -26.58 38.38 -22.23
N PRO A 16 -25.58 38.67 -23.09
CA PRO A 16 -25.94 39.47 -24.25
C PRO A 16 -25.43 38.88 -25.56
N ALA A 17 -26.26 39.03 -26.58
CA ALA A 17 -25.96 38.82 -27.99
C ALA A 17 -25.10 39.96 -28.54
N GLY A 18 -24.17 39.63 -29.44
CA GLY A 18 -23.42 40.61 -30.23
C GLY A 18 -22.66 39.93 -31.36
N ALA A 19 -23.23 40.00 -32.58
CA ALA A 19 -22.61 39.67 -33.86
C ALA A 19 -21.38 40.57 -34.12
N SER A 20 -20.43 40.35 -35.02
CA SER A 20 -20.44 39.73 -36.35
C SER A 20 -19.00 39.59 -36.88
N GLY A 21 -18.72 38.50 -37.60
CA GLY A 21 -17.96 38.47 -38.85
C GLY A 21 -16.50 38.97 -38.88
N GLN A 22 -15.57 38.03 -39.00
CA GLN A 22 -14.58 38.07 -40.08
C GLN A 22 -13.99 36.69 -40.34
N THR A 23 -14.14 36.26 -41.60
CA THR A 23 -13.64 35.02 -42.20
C THR A 23 -12.17 35.14 -42.56
N THR A 24 -11.33 34.27 -41.99
CA THR A 24 -10.07 33.83 -42.62
C THR A 24 -9.85 32.35 -42.36
N LYS A 25 -9.81 31.56 -43.45
CA LYS A 25 -9.32 30.18 -43.46
C LYS A 25 -7.86 30.15 -42.99
N PRO A 26 -7.46 29.08 -42.28
CA PRO A 26 -6.23 28.41 -42.68
C PRO A 26 -6.36 26.88 -42.77
N ALA A 27 -5.76 26.37 -43.84
CA ALA A 27 -5.20 25.04 -44.08
C ALA A 27 -5.67 23.85 -43.21
N GLU A 28 -6.42 22.94 -43.83
CA GLU A 28 -6.45 21.52 -43.50
C GLU A 28 -5.03 20.95 -43.58
N LEU A 29 -4.43 20.62 -42.42
CA LEU A 29 -3.32 19.69 -42.31
C LEU A 29 -3.87 18.38 -41.74
N LYS A 30 -4.36 17.52 -42.63
CA LYS A 30 -4.67 16.12 -42.32
C LYS A 30 -3.35 15.39 -42.10
N ASN A 31 -3.03 15.08 -40.85
CA ASN A 31 -2.05 14.05 -40.51
C ASN A 31 -2.55 13.26 -39.29
N ASN A 32 -3.69 12.59 -39.43
CA ASN A 32 -4.09 11.52 -38.52
C ASN A 32 -3.20 10.30 -38.79
N ARG A 33 -2.15 10.12 -38.01
CA ARG A 33 -1.40 8.85 -37.97
C ARG A 33 -1.77 8.11 -36.70
N ARG A 34 -2.29 6.90 -36.90
CA ARG A 34 -2.77 5.99 -35.87
C ARG A 34 -1.62 5.46 -35.03
N VAL A 35 -1.80 5.46 -33.71
CA VAL A 35 -1.09 4.53 -32.81
C VAL A 35 -1.63 3.12 -33.06
N ILE A 36 -0.73 2.15 -33.23
CA ILE A 36 -1.08 0.75 -33.45
C ILE A 36 -1.00 0.04 -32.10
N ILE A 37 -2.16 -0.24 -31.50
CA ILE A 37 -2.25 -1.09 -30.31
C ILE A 37 -2.25 -2.54 -30.78
N ASN A 38 -1.15 -3.26 -30.53
CA ASN A 38 -1.09 -4.70 -30.78
C ASN A 38 -1.67 -5.46 -29.57
N ALA A 39 -3.00 -5.55 -29.49
CA ALA A 39 -3.68 -6.36 -28.49
C ALA A 39 -3.61 -7.85 -28.88
N LYS A 40 -2.70 -8.62 -28.27
CA LYS A 40 -2.68 -10.08 -28.38
C LYS A 40 -3.71 -10.65 -27.41
N LYS A 41 -4.80 -11.24 -27.93
CA LYS A 41 -5.77 -11.99 -27.11
C LYS A 41 -5.06 -13.14 -26.37
N PRO A 42 -5.34 -13.38 -25.09
CA PRO A 42 -4.88 -14.59 -24.42
C PRO A 42 -5.61 -15.79 -25.03
N GLY A 43 -4.85 -16.69 -25.65
CA GLY A 43 -5.35 -17.93 -26.22
C GLY A 43 -5.69 -18.94 -25.13
N THR A 44 -6.87 -19.53 -25.24
CA THR A 44 -7.26 -20.79 -24.60
C THR A 44 -6.25 -21.89 -24.94
N THR A 45 -5.55 -22.41 -23.94
CA THR A 45 -4.70 -23.60 -24.10
C THR A 45 -5.46 -24.83 -23.63
N THR A 46 -5.87 -25.63 -24.61
CA THR A 46 -6.37 -26.99 -24.45
C THR A 46 -5.32 -27.87 -23.78
N GLY A 47 -5.78 -28.76 -22.89
CA GLY A 47 -4.93 -29.51 -21.97
C GLY A 47 -3.98 -30.52 -22.59
N THR A 48 -2.87 -30.73 -21.89
CA THR A 48 -2.01 -31.90 -22.02
C THR A 48 -1.64 -32.41 -20.63
N ARG A 49 -2.10 -33.62 -20.30
CA ARG A 49 -1.65 -34.44 -19.16
C ARG A 49 -0.14 -34.67 -19.25
N ILE A 50 0.62 -34.41 -18.18
CA ILE A 50 1.84 -35.17 -17.86
C ILE A 50 1.93 -35.41 -16.34
N THR A 51 2.21 -36.68 -16.06
CA THR A 51 2.54 -37.47 -14.88
C THR A 51 3.34 -36.85 -13.73
N ASP A 52 3.03 -37.36 -12.53
CA ASP A 52 3.75 -37.31 -11.25
C ASP A 52 5.27 -37.46 -11.35
N ILE A 53 6.00 -36.58 -10.64
CA ILE A 53 7.31 -36.91 -10.05
C ILE A 53 7.41 -36.26 -8.66
N LYS A 54 7.34 -37.09 -7.61
CA LYS A 54 7.75 -36.78 -6.24
C LYS A 54 9.26 -36.57 -6.18
N ARG A 55 9.74 -35.43 -5.65
CA ARG A 55 11.03 -35.36 -4.94
C ARG A 55 11.00 -34.37 -3.78
N THR A 56 11.05 -34.95 -2.60
CA THR A 56 11.37 -34.33 -1.31
C THR A 56 12.84 -33.89 -1.32
N ALA A 57 13.12 -32.64 -0.96
CA ALA A 57 14.48 -32.19 -0.66
C ALA A 57 14.48 -31.44 0.68
N VAL A 58 15.08 -32.08 1.69
CA VAL A 58 15.36 -31.55 3.02
C VAL A 58 16.65 -30.75 2.93
N PHE A 59 16.60 -29.45 3.26
CA PHE A 59 17.77 -28.59 3.33
C PHE A 59 18.36 -28.63 4.76
N LYS A 60 19.62 -29.04 4.89
CA LYS A 60 20.45 -28.87 6.10
C LYS A 60 21.52 -27.82 5.81
N PRO A 61 21.69 -26.76 6.62
CA PRO A 61 22.84 -25.89 6.50
C PRO A 61 24.06 -26.49 7.20
N SER A 62 25.17 -26.62 6.48
CA SER A 62 26.50 -26.90 7.04
C SER A 62 27.35 -25.64 6.97
N ILE A 63 27.72 -25.13 8.14
CA ILE A 63 28.70 -24.05 8.32
C ILE A 63 30.08 -24.70 8.40
N VAL A 64 31.00 -24.31 7.51
CA VAL A 64 32.40 -24.75 7.51
C VAL A 64 33.28 -23.53 7.82
N PHE A 65 33.93 -23.55 8.99
CA PHE A 65 35.01 -22.62 9.32
C PHE A 65 36.32 -23.10 8.69
N LYS A 66 37.03 -22.21 7.98
CA LYS A 66 38.42 -22.43 7.55
C LYS A 66 39.38 -21.79 8.58
N PRO A 67 40.37 -22.52 9.11
CA PRO A 67 41.43 -21.93 9.91
C PRO A 67 42.54 -21.35 9.00
N GLY A 68 42.92 -20.10 9.26
CA GLY A 68 44.03 -19.41 8.61
C GLY A 68 45.36 -19.64 9.34
N THR A 69 46.39 -19.86 8.53
CA THR A 69 47.67 -20.51 8.83
C THR A 69 48.70 -19.58 9.48
N ILE A 70 49.45 -20.14 10.44
CA ILE A 70 50.68 -19.59 11.03
C ILE A 70 51.79 -19.63 9.97
N THR A 71 52.47 -18.51 9.71
CA THR A 71 53.67 -18.48 8.85
C THR A 71 54.89 -18.06 9.68
N THR A 72 55.88 -18.93 9.67
CA THR A 72 57.21 -18.80 10.29
C THR A 72 58.12 -17.86 9.52
N ALA A 73 58.97 -17.13 10.25
CA ALA A 73 60.01 -16.25 9.74
C ALA A 73 61.17 -17.00 9.05
N PRO A 74 61.89 -16.34 8.13
CA PRO A 74 63.29 -16.64 7.84
C PRO A 74 64.24 -15.49 8.26
N PRO A 75 65.51 -15.81 8.60
CA PRO A 75 66.51 -14.83 9.03
C PRO A 75 67.29 -14.28 7.83
N GLY A 76 67.78 -13.04 7.94
CA GLY A 76 68.66 -12.46 6.92
C GLY A 76 68.88 -10.97 7.08
N THR A 77 69.74 -10.60 8.02
CA THR A 77 70.25 -9.24 8.27
C THR A 77 71.05 -8.71 7.07
N LYS A 78 70.76 -7.48 6.63
CA LYS A 78 71.61 -6.68 5.73
C LYS A 78 71.68 -5.24 6.28
N PRO A 79 72.83 -4.53 6.20
CA PRO A 79 73.09 -3.35 7.01
C PRO A 79 72.32 -2.10 6.59
N GLU A 80 71.98 -1.29 7.59
CA GLU A 80 71.32 0.01 7.54
C GLU A 80 71.97 1.01 6.56
N GLU A 81 71.11 1.63 5.76
CA GLU A 81 71.35 2.90 5.08
C GLU A 81 70.60 3.99 5.89
N PRO A 82 71.21 5.14 6.21
CA PRO A 82 70.63 6.12 7.12
C PRO A 82 69.35 6.72 6.53
N ALA A 83 68.24 6.55 7.25
CA ALA A 83 66.94 7.11 6.89
C ALA A 83 67.01 8.65 6.85
N GLU A 84 66.69 9.22 5.69
CA GLU A 84 66.29 10.63 5.58
C GLU A 84 65.10 10.87 6.51
N ALA A 85 65.17 11.94 7.29
CA ALA A 85 64.11 12.36 8.19
C ALA A 85 62.83 12.63 7.38
N THR A 86 61.83 11.78 7.59
CA THR A 86 60.45 12.04 7.14
C THR A 86 60.03 13.41 7.68
N PRO A 87 59.60 14.36 6.83
CA PRO A 87 59.09 15.63 7.31
C PRO A 87 57.90 15.38 8.23
N ALA A 88 57.93 16.03 9.40
CA ALA A 88 56.84 15.98 10.37
C ALA A 88 55.52 16.30 9.65
N SER A 89 54.56 15.38 9.76
CA SER A 89 53.17 15.62 9.36
C SER A 89 52.71 16.91 10.06
N PRO A 90 52.07 17.85 9.35
CA PRO A 90 51.55 19.05 10.00
C PRO A 90 50.65 18.63 11.16
N GLU A 91 50.89 19.17 12.35
CA GLU A 91 49.99 19.06 13.50
C GLU A 91 48.64 19.63 13.06
N GLU A 92 47.68 18.75 12.81
CA GLU A 92 46.29 19.16 12.55
C GLU A 92 45.73 19.73 13.84
N ASP A 93 45.35 21.00 13.80
CA ASP A 93 44.70 21.71 14.91
C ASP A 93 43.41 20.96 15.29
N PRO A 94 43.31 20.37 16.50
CA PRO A 94 42.13 19.62 16.92
C PRO A 94 40.87 20.49 16.97
N ASP A 95 41.00 21.82 17.09
CA ASP A 95 39.87 22.75 17.10
C ASP A 95 39.29 22.99 15.69
N ALA A 96 40.07 22.75 14.62
CA ALA A 96 39.58 22.86 13.24
C ALA A 96 38.51 21.81 12.90
N TYR A 97 38.50 20.68 13.61
CA TYR A 97 37.51 19.62 13.45
C TYR A 97 36.16 19.95 14.09
N LEU A 98 36.16 20.68 15.20
CA LEU A 98 34.94 21.15 15.88
C LEU A 98 34.15 22.14 15.02
N GLU A 99 34.83 22.93 14.18
CA GLU A 99 34.17 23.87 13.27
C GLU A 99 33.32 23.19 12.17
N LEU A 100 33.48 21.88 11.95
CA LEU A 100 32.77 21.13 10.91
C LEU A 100 31.68 20.20 11.47
N GLU A 101 31.46 20.20 12.79
CA GLU A 101 30.45 19.36 13.43
C GLU A 101 29.02 19.78 13.05
N ARG A 102 28.11 18.80 13.06
CA ARG A 102 26.70 18.98 12.70
C ARG A 102 25.94 19.53 13.90
N GLU A 103 25.10 20.53 13.66
CA GLU A 103 24.20 21.09 14.69
C GLU A 103 22.73 20.69 14.49
N GLY A 104 22.43 19.95 13.42
CA GLY A 104 21.08 19.50 13.09
C GLY A 104 20.33 20.48 12.17
N PRO A 105 19.14 20.10 11.68
CA PRO A 105 18.36 20.89 10.75
C PRO A 105 17.90 22.21 11.37
N GLN A 106 18.15 23.32 10.68
CA GLN A 106 17.54 24.62 10.97
C GLN A 106 16.41 24.90 9.99
N ASN A 107 15.45 25.74 10.40
CA ASN A 107 14.35 26.19 9.55
C ASN A 107 14.80 27.24 8.52
N ILE A 108 15.84 26.91 7.76
CA ILE A 108 16.42 27.70 6.67
C ILE A 108 16.22 26.89 5.39
N PRO A 109 15.09 27.10 4.70
CA PRO A 109 14.68 26.28 3.55
C PRO A 109 15.41 26.67 2.27
N PHE A 110 15.78 25.66 1.47
CA PHE A 110 16.19 25.79 0.09
C PHE A 110 15.16 25.15 -0.83
N ASP A 111 14.53 25.96 -1.67
CA ASP A 111 13.51 25.53 -2.62
C ASP A 111 14.17 24.92 -3.89
N LEU A 112 13.99 23.62 -4.07
CA LEU A 112 14.53 22.88 -5.21
C LEU A 112 13.73 23.12 -6.50
N GLU A 113 12.46 23.51 -6.41
CA GLU A 113 11.56 23.69 -7.56
C GLU A 113 11.85 24.95 -8.36
N ASN A 114 12.53 25.92 -7.73
CA ASN A 114 13.03 27.12 -8.41
C ASN A 114 14.30 26.85 -9.24
N ASN A 115 14.92 25.68 -9.06
CA ASN A 115 16.21 25.34 -9.67
C ASN A 115 16.11 24.59 -11.01
N PHE A 116 14.89 24.37 -11.51
CA PHE A 116 14.66 23.88 -12.86
C PHE A 116 13.56 24.67 -13.58
N GLN A 117 13.72 24.77 -14.90
CA GLN A 117 12.76 25.39 -15.81
C GLN A 117 11.84 24.32 -16.38
N THR A 118 10.55 24.58 -16.51
CA THR A 118 9.59 23.66 -17.14
C THR A 118 8.71 24.42 -18.11
N ASP A 119 8.33 23.76 -19.20
CA ASP A 119 7.32 24.21 -20.15
C ASP A 119 5.89 23.92 -19.67
N VAL A 120 5.73 23.06 -18.67
CA VAL A 120 4.45 22.67 -18.06
C VAL A 120 4.51 22.90 -16.55
N SER A 121 3.67 23.81 -16.03
CA SER A 121 3.73 24.27 -14.64
C SER A 121 3.46 23.17 -13.59
N ARG A 122 2.58 22.21 -13.90
CA ARG A 122 2.19 21.12 -13.00
C ARG A 122 3.33 20.12 -12.69
N VAL A 123 4.35 20.07 -13.56
CA VAL A 123 5.41 19.05 -13.48
C VAL A 123 6.38 19.31 -12.32
N LYS A 124 6.39 20.51 -11.74
CA LYS A 124 7.30 20.85 -10.65
C LYS A 124 7.18 19.90 -9.47
N ASP A 125 5.95 19.55 -9.12
CA ASP A 125 5.64 18.68 -7.99
C ASP A 125 5.97 17.20 -8.26
N GLU A 126 6.30 16.85 -9.51
CA GLU A 126 6.50 15.47 -9.97
C GLU A 126 7.97 15.14 -10.25
N VAL A 127 8.86 16.14 -10.24
CA VAL A 127 10.29 15.95 -10.59
C VAL A 127 11.03 15.19 -9.51
N LEU A 128 10.61 15.31 -8.25
CA LEU A 128 11.24 14.69 -7.08
C LEU A 128 10.16 14.10 -6.17
N SER A 129 10.43 12.92 -5.60
CA SER A 129 9.62 12.33 -4.53
C SER A 129 9.93 12.90 -3.14
N LEU A 130 10.68 14.00 -3.09
CA LEU A 130 11.04 14.74 -1.89
C LEU A 130 10.08 15.91 -1.73
N TYR A 131 9.90 16.37 -0.50
CA TYR A 131 9.32 17.68 -0.27
C TYR A 131 10.17 18.71 -1.03
N GLY A 132 9.55 19.66 -1.73
CA GLY A 132 10.23 20.60 -2.64
C GLY A 132 11.27 21.51 -1.97
N THR A 133 11.44 21.37 -0.66
CA THR A 133 12.38 22.12 0.18
C THR A 133 13.34 21.18 0.92
N VAL A 134 14.61 21.57 0.96
CA VAL A 134 15.63 20.97 1.84
C VAL A 134 16.06 21.96 2.93
N LEU A 135 16.41 21.45 4.10
CA LEU A 135 16.81 22.26 5.26
C LEU A 135 18.33 22.28 5.40
N ARG A 136 18.89 23.43 5.73
CA ARG A 136 20.32 23.58 6.06
C ARG A 136 20.63 23.06 7.45
N ASP A 137 21.83 22.56 7.65
CA ASP A 137 22.39 22.40 9.00
C ASP A 137 22.59 23.76 9.70
N GLY A 138 22.50 23.76 11.03
CA GLY A 138 22.78 24.93 11.87
C GLY A 138 24.19 25.45 11.67
N ASN A 139 25.15 24.53 11.57
CA ASN A 139 26.51 24.87 11.20
C ASN A 139 26.66 24.91 9.68
N ILE A 140 26.70 26.12 9.12
CA ILE A 140 26.92 26.37 7.69
C ILE A 140 28.21 25.71 7.15
N LYS A 141 29.24 25.55 8.00
CA LYS A 141 30.53 24.98 7.61
C LYS A 141 30.49 23.45 7.47
N SER A 142 29.49 22.79 8.08
CA SER A 142 29.39 21.33 8.09
C SER A 142 29.10 20.75 6.69
N GLY A 143 28.44 21.54 5.83
CA GLY A 143 28.06 21.13 4.47
C GLY A 143 26.94 20.09 4.43
N TYR A 144 26.22 19.86 5.54
CA TYR A 144 25.10 18.93 5.62
C TYR A 144 23.77 19.61 5.32
N TYR A 145 22.90 18.86 4.64
CA TYR A 145 21.54 19.27 4.30
C TYR A 145 20.57 18.12 4.54
N TYR A 146 19.34 18.48 4.85
CA TYR A 146 18.31 17.54 5.29
C TYR A 146 17.11 17.57 4.37
N TYR A 147 16.65 16.39 3.96
CA TYR A 147 15.43 16.25 3.17
C TYR A 147 14.34 15.52 3.95
N ILE A 148 13.12 15.67 3.44
CA ILE A 148 11.92 15.03 3.94
C ILE A 148 11.21 14.40 2.73
N PRO A 149 10.69 13.16 2.82
CA PRO A 149 9.83 12.61 1.78
C PRO A 149 8.60 13.50 1.57
N LYS A 150 8.12 13.56 0.33
CA LYS A 150 6.90 14.32 0.00
C LYS A 150 5.66 13.73 0.68
N GLU A 151 5.56 12.41 0.65
CA GLU A 151 4.40 11.66 1.13
C GLU A 151 4.75 10.17 1.30
N TYR A 152 3.88 9.44 2.01
CA TYR A 152 3.91 7.98 2.10
C TYR A 152 2.69 7.39 1.39
N ASN A 153 2.92 6.42 0.50
CA ASN A 153 1.85 5.79 -0.26
C ASN A 153 1.86 4.28 -0.09
N LEU A 154 0.75 3.63 -0.45
CA LEU A 154 0.69 2.18 -0.46
C LEU A 154 1.84 1.58 -1.29
N GLY A 155 2.52 0.60 -0.71
CA GLY A 155 3.57 -0.17 -1.37
C GLY A 155 3.02 -0.98 -2.53
N TRP A 156 3.68 -0.89 -3.69
CA TRP A 156 3.40 -1.69 -4.87
C TRP A 156 4.71 -2.00 -5.60
N SER A 157 4.82 -3.21 -6.13
CA SER A 157 6.00 -3.67 -6.86
C SER A 157 5.65 -3.97 -8.31
N ALA A 158 6.20 -3.16 -9.22
CA ALA A 158 6.03 -3.34 -10.67
C ALA A 158 6.57 -4.69 -11.18
N SER A 159 7.56 -5.27 -10.49
CA SER A 159 8.21 -6.51 -10.92
C SER A 159 7.31 -7.74 -10.83
N ASN A 160 6.41 -7.77 -9.85
CA ASN A 160 5.50 -8.90 -9.60
C ASN A 160 4.02 -8.49 -9.57
N GLY A 161 3.70 -7.21 -9.68
CA GLY A 161 2.34 -6.68 -9.64
C GLY A 161 1.65 -6.91 -8.29
N ASN A 162 2.42 -6.97 -7.19
CA ASN A 162 1.90 -7.18 -5.85
C ASN A 162 1.74 -5.86 -5.10
N TYR A 163 0.62 -5.75 -4.40
CA TYR A 163 0.36 -4.69 -3.42
C TYR A 163 0.87 -5.16 -2.06
N GLU A 164 1.54 -4.29 -1.33
CA GLU A 164 1.93 -4.56 0.06
C GLU A 164 0.74 -4.26 0.99
N PHE A 165 -0.39 -4.87 0.68
CA PHE A 165 -1.67 -4.76 1.38
C PHE A 165 -2.31 -6.14 1.44
N ASN A 166 -2.69 -6.58 2.63
CA ASN A 166 -3.22 -7.92 2.88
C ASN A 166 -4.34 -7.87 3.91
N VAL A 167 -5.32 -8.74 3.73
CA VAL A 167 -6.48 -8.90 4.60
C VAL A 167 -6.54 -10.33 5.10
N THR A 168 -6.45 -10.51 6.40
CA THR A 168 -6.51 -11.80 7.08
C THR A 168 -7.77 -11.88 7.93
N TYR A 169 -8.63 -12.86 7.66
CA TYR A 169 -9.84 -13.09 8.45
C TYR A 169 -9.49 -13.87 9.72
N GLY A 170 -9.74 -13.29 10.88
CA GLY A 170 -9.58 -13.96 12.17
C GLY A 170 -10.75 -14.91 12.48
N ALA A 171 -10.48 -15.92 13.32
CA ALA A 171 -11.50 -16.80 13.87
C ALA A 171 -12.38 -16.05 14.89
N ALA A 172 -13.65 -16.43 14.98
CA ALA A 172 -14.65 -15.78 15.81
C ALA A 172 -14.38 -16.25 17.23
N THR A 173 -14.28 -15.30 18.15
CA THR A 173 -14.29 -15.63 19.56
C THR A 173 -15.75 -15.71 20.00
N GLY A 174 -16.07 -16.57 20.99
CA GLY A 174 -17.45 -16.92 21.38
C GLY A 174 -18.41 -15.77 21.72
N ASN A 175 -17.96 -14.51 21.68
CA ASN A 175 -18.75 -13.30 21.96
C ASN A 175 -18.72 -12.24 20.83
N GLY A 176 -18.32 -12.56 19.60
CA GLY A 176 -18.41 -11.59 18.51
C GLY A 176 -18.00 -12.09 17.12
N PRO A 177 -18.37 -11.35 16.05
CA PRO A 177 -17.99 -11.69 14.68
C PRO A 177 -16.47 -11.75 14.53
N GLY A 178 -16.00 -12.65 13.67
CA GLY A 178 -14.59 -12.80 13.35
C GLY A 178 -13.96 -11.46 12.94
N ARG A 179 -13.01 -10.96 13.74
CA ARG A 179 -12.31 -9.71 13.44
C ARG A 179 -11.39 -9.91 12.25
N THR A 180 -11.43 -8.99 11.30
CA THR A 180 -10.54 -9.00 10.14
C THR A 180 -9.33 -8.13 10.41
N THR A 181 -8.13 -8.68 10.25
CA THR A 181 -6.87 -7.94 10.34
C THR A 181 -6.46 -7.46 8.97
N VAL A 182 -6.29 -6.16 8.82
CA VAL A 182 -5.72 -5.52 7.62
C VAL A 182 -4.28 -5.17 7.93
N THR A 183 -3.37 -5.57 7.04
CA THR A 183 -1.96 -5.17 7.10
C THR A 183 -1.60 -4.42 5.82
N ALA A 184 -0.84 -3.34 5.96
CA ALA A 184 -0.40 -2.50 4.86
C ALA A 184 1.01 -1.98 5.11
N VAL A 185 1.76 -1.79 4.02
CA VAL A 185 3.08 -1.15 4.06
C VAL A 185 2.98 0.16 3.30
N LEU A 186 3.26 1.27 3.98
CA LEU A 186 3.34 2.59 3.36
C LEU A 186 4.81 2.91 3.09
N ARG A 187 5.15 3.25 1.86
CA ARG A 187 6.51 3.58 1.44
C ARG A 187 6.61 5.05 1.05
N PRO A 188 7.69 5.74 1.47
CA PRO A 188 8.08 6.97 0.82
C PRO A 188 8.54 6.56 -0.58
N LYS A 189 7.96 7.11 -1.65
CA LYS A 189 8.32 6.77 -3.06
C LYS A 189 9.68 7.35 -3.46
N LEU A 190 10.61 7.39 -2.52
CA LEU A 190 11.92 7.99 -2.62
C LEU A 190 12.95 6.97 -3.09
N ARG A 191 13.73 7.32 -4.12
CA ARG A 191 14.87 6.52 -4.57
C ARG A 191 16.16 7.31 -4.45
N ASP A 192 17.28 6.60 -4.50
CA ASP A 192 18.61 7.21 -4.47
C ASP A 192 18.80 8.24 -5.59
N GLN A 193 18.23 7.99 -6.77
CA GLN A 193 18.25 8.92 -7.90
C GLN A 193 17.55 10.24 -7.60
N ASP A 194 16.44 10.23 -6.83
CA ASP A 194 15.74 11.45 -6.44
C ASP A 194 16.64 12.30 -5.51
N VAL A 195 17.32 11.66 -4.55
CA VAL A 195 18.27 12.31 -3.65
C VAL A 195 19.48 12.87 -4.42
N ASP A 196 20.00 12.12 -5.40
CA ASP A 196 21.12 12.56 -6.22
C ASP A 196 20.77 13.75 -7.13
N ILE A 197 19.56 13.78 -7.70
CA ILE A 197 19.06 14.93 -8.47
C ILE A 197 18.89 16.13 -7.54
N ALA A 198 18.28 15.94 -6.36
CA ALA A 198 18.13 17.00 -5.37
C ALA A 198 19.47 17.58 -4.91
N ARG A 199 20.48 16.74 -4.66
CA ARG A 199 21.85 17.18 -4.33
C ARG A 199 22.46 18.03 -5.43
N GLN A 200 22.25 17.66 -6.69
CA GLN A 200 22.75 18.43 -7.83
C GLN A 200 22.02 19.77 -7.98
N LEU A 201 20.69 19.79 -7.81
CA LEU A 201 19.88 21.02 -7.84
C LEU A 201 20.31 21.98 -6.73
N LEU A 202 20.48 21.47 -5.51
CA LEU A 202 21.00 22.24 -4.39
C LEU A 202 22.38 22.81 -4.69
N THR A 203 23.31 21.99 -5.20
CA THR A 203 24.66 22.45 -5.56
C THR A 203 24.62 23.57 -6.61
N ALA A 204 23.67 23.53 -7.55
CA ALA A 204 23.46 24.60 -8.52
C ALA A 204 22.90 25.87 -7.86
N ASP A 205 21.95 25.73 -6.94
CA ASP A 205 21.32 26.83 -6.19
C ASP A 205 22.30 27.58 -5.27
N LEU A 206 23.27 26.86 -4.70
CA LEU A 206 24.28 27.46 -3.83
C LEU A 206 25.27 28.34 -4.59
N ARG A 207 25.36 28.25 -5.93
CA ARG A 207 26.35 29.03 -6.71
C ARG A 207 26.17 30.53 -6.50
N GLY A 208 27.22 31.19 -6.01
CA GLY A 208 27.21 32.62 -5.73
C GLY A 208 26.64 32.98 -4.36
N LYS A 209 26.24 32.00 -3.53
CA LYS A 209 25.87 32.18 -2.12
C LYS A 209 27.07 31.89 -1.20
N PRO A 210 27.12 32.44 0.03
CA PRO A 210 28.19 32.17 1.00
C PRO A 210 28.43 30.67 1.27
N GLU A 211 27.36 29.88 1.25
CA GLU A 211 27.38 28.42 1.43
C GLU A 211 28.20 27.69 0.37
N ALA A 212 28.38 28.27 -0.82
CA ALA A 212 29.10 27.64 -1.94
C ALA A 212 30.52 27.22 -1.57
N GLN A 213 31.17 27.95 -0.65
CA GLN A 213 32.54 27.68 -0.23
C GLN A 213 32.69 26.38 0.56
N PHE A 214 31.62 25.93 1.23
CA PHE A 214 31.59 24.67 1.98
C PHE A 214 31.00 23.52 1.15
N GLY A 215 30.21 23.85 0.14
CA GLY A 215 29.60 22.89 -0.78
C GLY A 215 28.50 22.05 -0.12
N VAL A 216 28.13 20.96 -0.78
CA VAL A 216 27.19 19.96 -0.27
C VAL A 216 27.98 18.69 0.02
N LYS A 217 28.32 18.48 1.29
CA LYS A 217 29.01 17.27 1.75
C LYS A 217 28.06 16.07 1.70
N GLU A 218 26.86 16.24 2.22
CA GLU A 218 25.84 15.19 2.24
C GLU A 218 24.43 15.78 2.24
N LEU A 219 23.51 15.08 1.57
CA LEU A 219 22.08 15.32 1.60
C LEU A 219 21.44 14.07 2.19
N MET A 220 20.92 14.16 3.41
CA MET A 220 20.43 13.02 4.18
C MET A 220 19.00 13.24 4.68
N ALA A 221 18.32 12.17 5.06
CA ALA A 221 17.02 12.30 5.70
C ALA A 221 17.15 13.09 7.01
N ILE A 222 16.11 13.85 7.36
CA ILE A 222 16.11 14.63 8.59
C ILE A 222 16.29 13.71 9.82
N PRO A 223 17.24 14.00 10.72
CA PRO A 223 17.38 13.26 11.96
C PRO A 223 16.18 13.56 12.87
N MET A 224 15.70 12.54 13.58
CA MET A 224 14.47 12.63 14.39
C MET A 224 14.83 12.48 15.88
N ALA A 225 14.35 13.40 16.71
CA ALA A 225 14.56 13.36 18.15
C ALA A 225 13.79 12.22 18.84
N GLN A 226 12.71 11.76 18.21
CA GLN A 226 11.86 10.67 18.66
C GLN A 226 11.19 9.98 17.47
N PRO A 227 10.69 8.73 17.62
CA PRO A 227 9.93 8.06 16.58
C PRO A 227 8.74 8.91 16.11
N PRO A 228 8.41 8.93 14.81
CA PRO A 228 7.31 9.73 14.30
C PRO A 228 5.96 9.20 14.80
N ALA A 229 5.01 10.10 15.00
CA ALA A 229 3.61 9.77 15.31
C ALA A 229 2.81 9.65 14.00
N ILE A 230 1.71 8.90 14.02
CA ILE A 230 0.85 8.69 12.85
C ILE A 230 -0.59 9.03 13.24
N GLU A 231 -1.21 9.90 12.47
CA GLU A 231 -2.57 10.37 12.70
C GLU A 231 -3.44 10.03 11.49
N PHE A 232 -4.47 9.20 11.71
CA PHE A 232 -5.47 8.89 10.69
C PHE A 232 -6.58 9.92 10.70
N THR A 233 -7.00 10.38 9.52
CA THR A 233 -8.12 11.34 9.42
C THR A 233 -9.48 10.64 9.39
N ASN A 234 -9.56 9.45 8.76
CA ASN A 234 -10.83 8.82 8.42
C ASN A 234 -10.92 7.33 8.82
N LEU A 235 -9.99 6.80 9.61
CA LEU A 235 -9.99 5.37 9.95
C LEU A 235 -11.09 5.01 10.98
N THR A 236 -11.36 5.91 11.93
CA THR A 236 -12.37 5.71 13.00
C THR A 236 -13.79 5.54 12.48
N GLN A 237 -14.10 6.08 11.29
CA GLN A 237 -15.43 5.94 10.67
C GLN A 237 -15.75 4.49 10.25
N PHE A 238 -14.75 3.60 10.25
CA PHE A 238 -14.89 2.17 9.93
C PHE A 238 -14.80 1.27 11.16
N GLY A 239 -15.13 1.81 12.35
CA GLY A 239 -15.16 1.04 13.59
C GLY A 239 -13.78 0.61 14.09
N VAL A 240 -12.70 1.23 13.60
CA VAL A 240 -11.33 0.96 14.05
C VAL A 240 -10.98 1.94 15.17
N ALA A 241 -10.90 1.43 16.40
CA ALA A 241 -10.47 2.20 17.55
C ALA A 241 -8.94 2.36 17.57
N ALA A 242 -8.43 3.34 18.31
CA ALA A 242 -6.99 3.63 18.33
C ALA A 242 -6.17 2.46 18.90
N GLU A 243 -6.73 1.76 19.88
CA GLU A 243 -6.18 0.54 20.49
C GLU A 243 -6.12 -0.66 19.54
N ASP A 244 -6.92 -0.65 18.46
CA ASP A 244 -6.96 -1.70 17.45
C ASP A 244 -5.94 -1.48 16.33
N ILE A 245 -5.17 -0.39 16.41
CA ILE A 245 -4.15 -0.02 15.43
C ILE A 245 -2.77 -0.36 16.00
N SER A 246 -2.06 -1.24 15.29
CA SER A 246 -0.64 -1.51 15.51
C SER A 246 0.19 -0.84 14.42
N LEU A 247 1.11 0.01 14.85
CA LEU A 247 1.99 0.76 13.97
C LEU A 247 3.44 0.46 14.31
N ARG A 248 4.25 0.23 13.27
CA ARG A 248 5.70 0.29 13.38
C ARG A 248 6.19 1.51 12.62
N ALA A 249 6.44 2.57 13.38
CA ALA A 249 7.07 3.78 12.86
C ALA A 249 8.50 3.47 12.36
N PRO A 250 8.95 4.12 11.29
CA PRO A 250 10.30 3.93 10.76
C PRO A 250 11.34 4.58 11.68
N SER A 251 12.55 4.01 11.70
CA SER A 251 13.70 4.62 12.36
C SER A 251 14.30 5.78 11.56
N ASN A 252 14.05 5.80 10.25
CA ASN A 252 14.49 6.83 9.31
C ASN A 252 13.34 7.11 8.31
N LEU A 253 13.12 8.37 7.93
CA LEU A 253 12.10 8.73 6.95
C LEU A 253 12.25 8.10 5.56
N GLY A 254 13.39 7.48 5.23
CA GLY A 254 13.52 6.66 4.02
C GLY A 254 12.89 5.25 4.13
N GLU A 255 12.53 4.80 5.32
CA GLU A 255 12.03 3.45 5.59
C GLU A 255 10.49 3.37 5.53
N PRO A 256 9.93 2.18 5.25
CA PRO A 256 8.49 1.99 5.25
C PRO A 256 7.86 2.09 6.65
N ILE A 257 6.59 2.50 6.68
CA ILE A 257 5.70 2.34 7.84
C ILE A 257 4.95 1.02 7.68
N LEU A 258 4.95 0.19 8.73
CA LEU A 258 4.11 -1.01 8.78
C LEU A 258 2.85 -0.68 9.59
N LEU A 259 1.71 -0.86 8.95
CA LEU A 259 0.38 -0.65 9.51
C LEU A 259 -0.33 -2.00 9.63
N SER A 260 -0.90 -2.26 10.80
CA SER A 260 -1.85 -3.35 11.02
C SER A 260 -3.01 -2.83 11.83
N PHE A 261 -4.24 -3.15 11.46
CA PHE A 261 -5.40 -2.82 12.29
C PHE A 261 -6.50 -3.86 12.13
N THR A 262 -7.41 -3.92 13.09
CA THR A 262 -8.53 -4.87 13.04
C THR A 262 -9.87 -4.15 12.89
N THR A 263 -10.77 -4.73 12.10
CA THR A 263 -12.12 -4.20 11.85
C THR A 263 -13.12 -5.35 11.63
N ASP A 264 -14.38 -5.10 11.96
CA ASP A 264 -15.54 -5.91 11.59
C ASP A 264 -16.23 -5.40 10.30
N GLN A 265 -15.84 -4.24 9.79
CA GLN A 265 -16.42 -3.57 8.61
C GLN A 265 -15.52 -3.68 7.36
N ILE A 266 -14.91 -4.85 7.14
CA ILE A 266 -13.95 -5.03 6.04
C ILE A 266 -14.56 -4.71 4.66
N ASP A 267 -15.82 -5.04 4.40
CA ASP A 267 -16.44 -4.75 3.09
C ASP A 267 -16.58 -3.25 2.82
N ALA A 268 -16.95 -2.46 3.84
CA ALA A 268 -17.02 -1.00 3.73
C ALA A 268 -15.63 -0.38 3.53
N LEU A 269 -14.64 -0.89 4.26
CA LEU A 269 -13.25 -0.46 4.14
C LEU A 269 -12.68 -0.79 2.75
N MET A 270 -12.91 -2.00 2.25
CA MET A 270 -12.50 -2.41 0.91
C MET A 270 -13.19 -1.56 -0.16
N ALA A 271 -14.49 -1.28 -0.03
CA ALA A 271 -15.18 -0.38 -0.96
C ALA A 271 -14.53 1.02 -0.99
N MET A 272 -14.06 1.54 0.15
CA MET A 272 -13.37 2.82 0.19
C MET A 272 -12.00 2.78 -0.51
N PHE A 273 -11.22 1.70 -0.34
CA PHE A 273 -9.89 1.60 -0.99
C PHE A 273 -9.92 1.55 -2.51
N PHE A 274 -11.04 1.10 -3.10
CA PHE A 274 -11.21 0.95 -4.55
C PHE A 274 -12.09 2.03 -5.21
N ASN A 275 -13.03 2.64 -4.48
CA ASN A 275 -14.05 3.50 -5.11
C ASN A 275 -14.08 4.94 -4.56
N ASN A 276 -13.33 5.24 -3.48
CA ASN A 276 -13.37 6.54 -2.82
C ASN A 276 -11.96 7.14 -2.71
N ILE A 277 -11.77 7.96 -1.68
CA ILE A 277 -10.53 8.70 -1.40
C ILE A 277 -9.43 7.85 -0.75
N GLY A 278 -9.70 6.58 -0.39
CA GLY A 278 -8.79 5.75 0.40
C GLY A 278 -8.71 6.12 1.88
N LEU A 279 -7.78 5.51 2.62
CA LEU A 279 -7.40 5.98 3.96
C LEU A 279 -6.29 7.02 3.83
N PHE A 280 -6.38 8.10 4.60
CA PHE A 280 -5.36 9.14 4.57
C PHE A 280 -5.16 9.76 5.95
N GLY A 281 -4.02 10.44 6.09
CA GLY A 281 -3.60 11.03 7.33
C GLY A 281 -2.23 11.64 7.23
N ASN A 282 -1.57 11.80 8.37
CA ASN A 282 -0.26 12.41 8.46
C ASN A 282 0.71 11.60 9.31
N VAL A 283 1.98 11.60 8.90
CA VAL A 283 3.13 11.21 9.70
C VAL A 283 3.69 12.49 10.32
N ILE A 284 3.65 12.58 11.64
CA ILE A 284 4.13 13.73 12.39
C ILE A 284 5.57 13.45 12.84
N VAL A 285 6.50 14.21 12.28
CA VAL A 285 7.94 14.09 12.51
C VAL A 285 8.41 15.17 13.47
N PHE A 286 9.37 14.81 14.34
CA PHE A 286 9.98 15.69 15.32
C PHE A 286 11.49 15.77 15.06
N PRO A 287 11.96 16.77 14.28
CA PRO A 287 13.37 16.88 13.92
C PRO A 287 14.27 17.12 15.14
N GLU A 288 15.48 16.57 15.14
CA GLU A 288 16.49 16.94 16.15
C GLU A 288 16.83 18.43 16.05
N GLY A 289 16.98 19.10 17.20
CA GLY A 289 17.36 20.53 17.24
C GLY A 289 16.25 21.52 16.88
N SER A 290 15.00 21.05 16.69
CA SER A 290 13.83 21.88 16.38
C SER A 290 12.66 21.55 17.31
N ASP A 291 11.97 22.58 17.80
CA ASP A 291 10.73 22.43 18.57
C ASP A 291 9.48 22.29 17.67
N ALA A 292 9.61 22.59 16.37
CA ALA A 292 8.51 22.49 15.41
C ALA A 292 8.40 21.07 14.83
N SER A 293 7.19 20.53 14.81
CA SER A 293 6.88 19.27 14.13
C SER A 293 6.58 19.50 12.64
N ILE A 294 6.77 18.46 11.85
CA ILE A 294 6.53 18.46 10.41
C ILE A 294 5.51 17.38 10.06
N SER A 295 4.51 17.74 9.27
CA SER A 295 3.46 16.83 8.83
C SER A 295 3.74 16.34 7.42
N ILE A 296 3.90 15.02 7.25
CA ILE A 296 4.07 14.37 5.95
C ILE A 296 2.78 13.61 5.64
N PRO A 297 2.05 13.94 4.57
CA PRO A 297 0.80 13.25 4.26
C PRO A 297 1.06 11.79 3.89
N PHE A 298 0.09 10.94 4.18
CA PHE A 298 0.05 9.58 3.62
C PHE A 298 -1.31 9.27 3.01
N ASN A 299 -1.29 8.42 1.97
CA ASN A 299 -2.48 7.94 1.30
C ASN A 299 -2.41 6.42 1.06
N LEU A 300 -3.47 5.72 1.44
CA LEU A 300 -3.68 4.31 1.19
C LEU A 300 -4.90 4.18 0.28
N LYS A 301 -4.64 4.21 -1.03
CA LYS A 301 -5.63 4.00 -2.08
C LYS A 301 -5.06 3.03 -3.12
N ILE A 302 -5.86 2.12 -3.66
CA ILE A 302 -5.33 1.03 -4.50
C ILE A 302 -5.15 1.47 -5.96
N ASP A 303 -6.13 2.17 -6.49
CA ASP A 303 -6.29 2.63 -7.87
C ASP A 303 -5.73 4.05 -8.10
N ALA A 304 -4.72 4.44 -7.34
CA ALA A 304 -4.16 5.79 -7.36
C ALA A 304 -2.77 5.83 -8.05
N PRO A 305 -2.47 6.84 -8.90
CA PRO A 305 -1.13 7.03 -9.46
C PRO A 305 -0.02 7.03 -8.40
N GLU A 306 -0.30 7.58 -7.22
CA GLU A 306 0.61 7.67 -6.08
C GLU A 306 1.03 6.28 -5.55
N THR A 307 0.16 5.28 -5.68
CA THR A 307 0.44 3.88 -5.31
C THR A 307 1.39 3.21 -6.29
N PHE A 308 1.22 3.47 -7.58
CA PHE A 308 2.11 2.94 -8.62
C PHE A 308 3.39 3.74 -8.78
N GLY A 309 3.39 5.01 -8.35
CA GLY A 309 4.51 5.95 -8.45
C GLY A 309 4.73 6.46 -9.88
N HIS A 310 5.85 7.14 -10.11
CA HIS A 310 6.20 7.57 -11.46
C HIS A 310 6.55 6.38 -12.34
N LEU A 311 5.96 6.33 -13.54
CA LEU A 311 6.32 5.34 -14.56
C LEU A 311 7.61 5.79 -15.23
N GLU A 312 8.72 5.42 -14.60
CA GLU A 312 10.04 5.71 -15.13
C GLU A 312 10.38 4.86 -16.34
N ILE A 313 11.18 5.49 -17.18
CA ILE A 313 11.54 4.98 -18.48
C ILE A 313 13.06 4.89 -18.54
N GLU A 314 13.55 3.67 -18.66
CA GLU A 314 14.98 3.39 -18.77
C GLU A 314 15.35 2.85 -20.16
N GLY A 315 16.57 3.19 -20.59
CA GLY A 315 17.13 2.70 -21.86
C GLY A 315 16.49 3.33 -23.10
N SER A 316 16.68 2.71 -24.27
CA SER A 316 16.12 3.16 -25.56
C SER A 316 14.87 2.38 -25.98
N ASP A 317 14.62 1.24 -25.35
CA ASP A 317 13.62 0.25 -25.82
C ASP A 317 12.18 0.66 -25.48
N TRP A 318 12.01 1.63 -24.58
CA TRP A 318 10.71 2.18 -24.23
C TRP A 318 9.96 2.75 -25.43
N ARG A 319 10.66 3.25 -26.46
CA ARG A 319 10.01 3.79 -27.65
C ARG A 319 9.16 2.75 -28.36
N THR A 320 9.55 1.48 -28.34
CA THR A 320 8.92 0.44 -29.15
C THR A 320 8.23 -0.65 -28.34
N ASN A 321 8.59 -0.82 -27.06
CA ASN A 321 8.14 -1.94 -26.23
C ASN A 321 7.81 -1.53 -24.78
N TRP A 322 7.42 -0.28 -24.54
CA TRP A 322 6.96 0.08 -23.20
C TRP A 322 5.64 -0.61 -22.88
N ARG A 323 5.51 -1.13 -21.65
CA ARG A 323 4.36 -1.90 -21.19
C ARG A 323 3.71 -1.18 -20.02
N ASN A 324 2.38 -1.07 -20.02
CA ASN A 324 1.64 -0.65 -18.83
C ASN A 324 1.85 -1.70 -17.72
N PRO A 325 2.56 -1.36 -16.63
CA PRO A 325 2.88 -2.33 -15.59
C PRO A 325 1.77 -2.49 -14.55
N THR A 326 0.77 -1.59 -14.56
CA THR A 326 -0.31 -1.55 -13.58
C THR A 326 -1.38 -2.60 -13.89
N ASP A 327 -2.22 -2.90 -12.89
CA ASP A 327 -3.40 -3.75 -13.06
C ASP A 327 -4.61 -2.99 -13.63
N TYR A 328 -4.46 -1.70 -13.92
CA TYR A 328 -5.51 -0.82 -14.40
C TYR A 328 -5.21 -0.29 -15.80
N PRO A 329 -6.22 0.08 -16.60
CA PRO A 329 -5.99 0.90 -17.76
C PRO A 329 -5.46 2.25 -17.32
N ILE A 330 -4.56 2.82 -18.11
CA ILE A 330 -4.00 4.14 -17.84
C ILE A 330 -4.15 5.05 -19.06
N HIS A 331 -4.39 6.33 -18.83
CA HIS A 331 -4.22 7.35 -19.88
C HIS A 331 -2.88 8.02 -19.71
N LEU A 332 -2.10 8.08 -20.79
CA LEU A 332 -0.84 8.81 -20.79
C LEU A 332 -1.08 10.28 -21.11
N GLY A 333 -0.57 11.17 -20.26
CA GLY A 333 -0.62 12.62 -20.46
C GLY A 333 0.59 13.12 -21.24
N HIS A 334 1.76 13.11 -20.60
CA HIS A 334 2.99 13.65 -21.15
C HIS A 334 4.20 12.78 -20.82
N LEU A 335 5.13 12.70 -21.77
CA LEU A 335 6.50 12.26 -21.51
C LEU A 335 7.31 13.46 -21.02
N HIS A 336 7.93 13.31 -19.86
CA HIS A 336 8.79 14.33 -19.26
C HIS A 336 10.25 13.89 -19.21
N ILE A 337 11.14 14.84 -19.42
CA ILE A 337 12.58 14.61 -19.45
C ILE A 337 13.29 15.72 -18.67
N LEU A 338 13.94 15.34 -17.57
CA LEU A 338 14.82 16.24 -16.84
C LEU A 338 16.22 16.19 -17.46
N ARG A 339 16.72 17.33 -17.92
CA ARG A 339 18.05 17.48 -18.51
C ARG A 339 18.84 18.61 -17.88
N GLN A 340 20.13 18.35 -17.68
CA GLN A 340 21.10 19.36 -17.28
C GLN A 340 21.64 20.12 -18.51
N GLU A 341 21.48 21.44 -18.51
CA GLU A 341 21.98 22.30 -19.57
C GLU A 341 23.48 22.60 -19.40
N ARG A 342 24.12 23.11 -20.45
CA ARG A 342 25.59 23.36 -20.45
C ARG A 342 26.04 24.40 -19.42
N ASN A 343 25.18 25.35 -19.10
CA ASN A 343 25.38 26.35 -18.04
C ASN A 343 25.18 25.76 -16.63
N GLY A 344 24.78 24.49 -16.51
CA GLY A 344 24.50 23.79 -15.26
C GLY A 344 23.06 23.95 -14.76
N THR A 345 22.19 24.70 -15.44
CA THR A 345 20.76 24.80 -15.06
C THR A 345 20.01 23.55 -15.47
N TYR A 346 18.94 23.21 -14.77
CA TYR A 346 18.10 22.07 -15.12
C TYR A 346 16.86 22.53 -15.89
N ARG A 347 16.44 21.72 -16.86
CA ARG A 347 15.21 21.96 -17.61
C ARG A 347 14.44 20.66 -17.81
N VAL A 348 13.13 20.75 -17.61
CA VAL A 348 12.17 19.73 -17.99
C VAL A 348 11.66 20.04 -19.38
N TYR A 349 11.72 19.04 -20.26
CA TYR A 349 11.11 19.07 -21.57
C TYR A 349 9.93 18.10 -21.59
N SER A 350 8.80 18.54 -22.13
CA SER A 350 7.57 17.75 -22.13
C SER A 350 7.05 17.50 -23.54
N TRP A 351 6.59 16.28 -23.82
CA TRP A 351 5.91 15.93 -25.07
C TRP A 351 4.58 15.29 -24.73
N LYS A 352 3.50 15.82 -25.30
CA LYS A 352 2.17 15.23 -25.15
C LYS A 352 2.17 13.79 -25.70
N ALA A 353 1.77 12.84 -24.86
CA ALA A 353 1.36 11.53 -25.31
C ALA A 353 -0.07 11.65 -25.86
N ASP A 354 -0.44 10.85 -26.85
CA ASP A 354 -1.70 11.00 -27.61
C ASP A 354 -3.00 10.73 -26.78
N GLU A 355 -2.98 10.87 -25.45
CA GLU A 355 -4.09 10.65 -24.51
C GLU A 355 -4.76 9.28 -24.67
N ILE A 356 -3.96 8.30 -25.06
CA ILE A 356 -4.44 6.95 -25.35
C ILE A 356 -4.59 6.17 -24.05
N GLU A 357 -5.72 5.50 -23.93
CA GLU A 357 -5.94 4.49 -22.90
C GLU A 357 -5.14 3.23 -23.22
N ILE A 358 -4.31 2.80 -22.29
CA ILE A 358 -3.46 1.62 -22.40
C ILE A 358 -3.99 0.57 -21.43
N PRO A 359 -4.54 -0.55 -21.93
CA PRO A 359 -5.03 -1.61 -21.06
C PRO A 359 -3.93 -2.19 -20.14
N PRO A 360 -4.31 -2.83 -19.03
CA PRO A 360 -3.37 -3.50 -18.12
C PRO A 360 -2.45 -4.45 -18.89
N GLY A 361 -1.13 -4.32 -18.68
CA GLY A 361 -0.14 -5.21 -19.29
C GLY A 361 0.03 -5.07 -20.81
N ALA A 362 -0.66 -4.14 -21.48
CA ALA A 362 -0.52 -3.91 -22.92
C ALA A 362 0.79 -3.16 -23.24
N ASN A 363 1.33 -3.41 -24.43
CA ASN A 363 2.49 -2.69 -24.95
C ASN A 363 2.06 -1.52 -25.82
N VAL A 364 2.81 -0.42 -25.73
CA VAL A 364 2.66 0.76 -26.56
C VAL A 364 3.97 1.08 -27.26
N ASN A 365 3.82 1.54 -28.50
CA ASN A 365 4.91 2.09 -29.29
C ASN A 365 4.68 3.59 -29.38
N PHE A 366 5.56 4.35 -28.73
CA PHE A 366 5.57 5.80 -28.81
C PHE A 366 6.14 6.19 -30.17
N GLY A 367 5.30 6.76 -31.02
CA GLY A 367 5.69 7.17 -32.38
C GLY A 367 6.99 7.98 -32.38
N ALA A 368 8.08 7.36 -32.83
CA ALA A 368 9.45 7.85 -32.62
C ALA A 368 9.80 9.18 -33.33
N THR A 369 8.88 9.76 -34.11
CA THR A 369 9.17 10.93 -34.96
C THR A 369 9.05 12.26 -34.23
N THR A 370 8.35 12.34 -33.10
CA THR A 370 8.12 13.60 -32.37
C THR A 370 9.11 13.83 -31.23
N ILE A 371 9.62 12.75 -30.62
CA ILE A 371 10.56 12.83 -29.50
C ILE A 371 11.99 12.68 -30.02
N PRO A 372 12.87 13.68 -29.83
CA PRO A 372 14.24 13.63 -30.34
C PRO A 372 15.04 12.42 -29.86
N THR A 373 15.91 11.86 -30.70
CA THR A 373 16.75 10.68 -30.37
C THR A 373 17.87 10.97 -29.37
N TRP A 374 18.20 12.25 -29.13
CA TRP A 374 19.20 12.59 -28.11
C TRP A 374 18.75 12.20 -26.71
N VAL A 375 17.44 12.06 -26.48
CA VAL A 375 16.86 11.63 -25.20
C VAL A 375 17.44 10.30 -24.74
N ASP A 376 17.70 9.39 -25.66
CA ASP A 376 18.12 8.02 -25.34
C ASP A 376 19.63 7.91 -25.07
N THR A 377 20.41 8.92 -25.43
CA THR A 377 21.89 8.83 -25.48
C THR A 377 22.62 9.98 -24.78
N ASP A 378 21.96 11.12 -24.55
CA ASP A 378 22.58 12.29 -23.92
C ASP A 378 22.74 12.04 -22.42
N ARG A 379 23.99 11.92 -21.94
CA ARG A 379 24.34 11.74 -20.51
C ARG A 379 23.85 12.88 -19.60
N ARG A 380 23.39 13.99 -20.18
CA ARG A 380 22.79 15.10 -19.44
C ARG A 380 21.32 14.86 -19.11
N VAL A 381 20.67 13.90 -19.75
CA VAL A 381 19.36 13.41 -19.33
C VAL A 381 19.56 12.72 -17.99
N LYS A 382 18.88 13.24 -16.97
CA LYS A 382 18.95 12.73 -15.60
C LYS A 382 17.78 11.84 -15.24
N ARG A 383 16.63 12.06 -15.90
CA ARG A 383 15.40 11.31 -15.63
C ARG A 383 14.45 11.40 -16.83
N VAL A 384 13.74 10.32 -17.09
CA VAL A 384 12.64 10.24 -18.07
C VAL A 384 11.46 9.54 -17.38
N TRP A 385 10.27 10.14 -17.44
CA TRP A 385 9.07 9.55 -16.84
C TRP A 385 7.83 9.94 -17.63
N MET A 386 6.76 9.17 -17.41
CA MET A 386 5.45 9.43 -18.00
C MET A 386 4.49 9.94 -16.92
N ASP A 387 3.80 11.05 -17.23
CA ASP A 387 2.58 11.48 -16.54
C ASP A 387 1.40 10.63 -17.03
N TYR A 388 0.58 10.17 -16.11
CA TYR A 388 -0.55 9.31 -16.40
C TYR A 388 -1.64 9.42 -15.34
N THR A 389 -2.85 9.05 -15.75
CA THR A 389 -3.99 8.85 -14.84
C THR A 389 -4.46 7.40 -14.91
N ILE A 390 -4.94 6.88 -13.80
CA ILE A 390 -5.62 5.58 -13.76
C ILE A 390 -7.06 5.75 -14.25
N SER A 391 -7.53 4.85 -15.11
CA SER A 391 -8.93 4.78 -15.52
C SER A 391 -9.73 3.88 -14.59
N ASP A 392 -10.96 4.28 -14.27
CA ASP A 392 -11.89 3.44 -13.53
C ASP A 392 -12.12 2.10 -14.24
N CYS A 393 -12.00 0.99 -13.50
CA CYS A 393 -12.14 -0.35 -14.07
C CYS A 393 -12.66 -1.36 -13.04
N ASP A 394 -13.97 -1.62 -13.05
CA ASP A 394 -14.62 -2.55 -12.13
C ASP A 394 -14.09 -3.99 -12.25
N ASP A 395 -13.80 -4.44 -13.46
CA ASP A 395 -13.23 -5.78 -13.66
C ASP A 395 -11.79 -5.87 -13.15
N CYS A 396 -11.02 -4.78 -13.23
CA CYS A 396 -9.69 -4.68 -12.64
C CYS A 396 -9.78 -4.69 -11.11
N ASN A 397 -10.73 -3.94 -10.52
CA ASN A 397 -11.01 -3.97 -9.08
C ASN A 397 -11.26 -5.39 -8.58
N LYS A 398 -12.03 -6.21 -9.31
CA LYS A 398 -12.26 -7.63 -8.95
C LYS A 398 -10.97 -8.45 -8.96
N VAL A 399 -10.13 -8.27 -9.99
CA VAL A 399 -8.83 -8.96 -10.11
C VAL A 399 -7.89 -8.55 -8.97
N VAL A 400 -7.77 -7.26 -8.69
CA VAL A 400 -6.89 -6.74 -7.63
C VAL A 400 -7.42 -7.11 -6.25
N LYS A 401 -8.74 -7.05 -6.02
CA LYS A 401 -9.36 -7.54 -4.78
C LYS A 401 -9.02 -9.02 -4.55
N LYS A 402 -9.09 -9.86 -5.60
CA LYS A 402 -8.66 -11.26 -5.50
C LYS A 402 -7.17 -11.40 -5.17
N LYS A 403 -6.28 -10.55 -5.71
CA LYS A 403 -4.85 -10.58 -5.33
C LYS A 403 -4.62 -10.22 -3.86
N ILE A 404 -5.31 -9.19 -3.38
CA ILE A 404 -5.17 -8.65 -2.02
C ILE A 404 -5.71 -9.61 -0.96
N LEU A 405 -6.83 -10.27 -1.24
CA LEU A 405 -7.40 -11.29 -0.35
C LEU A 405 -6.59 -12.62 -0.40
N GLY A 406 -5.51 -12.67 -1.18
CA GLY A 406 -4.78 -13.88 -1.54
C GLY A 406 -5.49 -14.66 -2.66
N SER A 407 -4.74 -15.45 -3.45
CA SER A 407 -5.19 -16.33 -4.55
C SER A 407 -6.14 -17.47 -4.12
N ILE A 408 -7.08 -17.15 -3.25
CA ILE A 408 -8.17 -17.96 -2.79
C ILE A 408 -9.34 -17.45 -3.63
N ASP A 409 -9.98 -18.33 -4.39
CA ASP A 409 -11.18 -17.92 -5.13
C ASP A 409 -12.14 -17.19 -4.17
N GLN A 410 -12.96 -16.24 -4.64
CA GLN A 410 -13.97 -15.64 -3.74
C GLN A 410 -14.93 -16.70 -3.15
N HIS A 411 -14.95 -17.89 -3.77
CA HIS A 411 -15.62 -19.13 -3.33
C HIS A 411 -14.82 -19.96 -2.32
N GLU A 412 -13.58 -19.60 -2.03
CA GLU A 412 -12.71 -20.28 -1.05
C GLU A 412 -12.39 -19.38 0.16
N VAL A 413 -12.63 -18.05 0.07
CA VAL A 413 -12.47 -17.14 1.21
C VAL A 413 -13.67 -17.33 2.14
N ALA A 414 -13.40 -17.87 3.31
CA ALA A 414 -14.43 -18.17 4.28
C ALA A 414 -14.95 -16.87 4.93
N LYS A 415 -16.19 -16.49 4.62
CA LYS A 415 -16.84 -15.29 5.15
C LYS A 415 -17.55 -15.61 6.47
N PRO A 416 -17.44 -14.74 7.49
CA PRO A 416 -18.20 -14.92 8.71
C PRO A 416 -19.71 -14.73 8.43
N GLU A 417 -20.51 -15.72 8.79
CA GLU A 417 -21.97 -15.73 8.75
C GLU A 417 -22.49 -16.05 10.15
N GLN A 418 -23.40 -15.24 10.67
CA GLN A 418 -23.97 -15.46 12.01
C GLN A 418 -25.06 -16.53 11.97
N LEU A 419 -25.01 -17.47 12.91
CA LEU A 419 -26.09 -18.41 13.16
C LEU A 419 -27.06 -17.86 14.19
N GLU A 420 -28.35 -18.06 13.96
CA GLU A 420 -29.41 -17.67 14.90
C GLU A 420 -30.35 -18.84 15.17
N PHE A 421 -30.70 -19.03 16.43
CA PHE A 421 -31.70 -19.99 16.88
C PHE A 421 -32.97 -19.26 17.29
N THR A 422 -34.04 -19.46 16.53
CA THR A 422 -35.38 -18.98 16.89
C THR A 422 -36.10 -20.03 17.71
N ILE A 423 -36.35 -19.72 18.98
CA ILE A 423 -36.99 -20.62 19.94
C ILE A 423 -38.49 -20.35 19.93
N LEU A 424 -39.29 -21.33 19.53
CA LEU A 424 -40.74 -21.22 19.54
C LEU A 424 -41.29 -21.67 20.89
N THR A 425 -41.69 -22.94 21.00
CA THR A 425 -42.27 -23.50 22.23
C THR A 425 -41.67 -24.86 22.66
N PRO A 426 -40.35 -25.10 22.55
CA PRO A 426 -39.78 -26.37 22.99
C PRO A 426 -39.84 -26.55 24.52
N MET A 427 -39.66 -25.50 25.32
CA MET A 427 -39.63 -25.61 26.78
C MET A 427 -40.99 -26.00 27.34
N ALA A 428 -42.06 -25.32 26.89
CA ALA A 428 -43.42 -25.64 27.29
C ALA A 428 -43.87 -27.03 26.81
N PHE A 429 -43.31 -27.54 25.71
CA PHE A 429 -43.65 -28.86 25.19
C PHE A 429 -42.98 -30.00 25.97
N THR A 430 -41.72 -29.83 26.38
CA THR A 430 -40.97 -30.89 27.06
C THR A 430 -41.01 -30.81 28.58
N GLU A 431 -41.52 -29.70 29.14
CA GLU A 431 -41.41 -29.37 30.57
C GLU A 431 -39.95 -29.41 31.06
N ALA A 432 -39.03 -28.98 30.19
CA ALA A 432 -37.61 -29.03 30.50
C ALA A 432 -37.20 -27.89 31.43
N SER A 433 -36.24 -28.16 32.30
CA SER A 433 -35.56 -27.13 33.10
C SER A 433 -34.63 -26.29 32.23
N LEU A 434 -33.91 -26.92 31.30
CA LEU A 434 -33.12 -26.25 30.26
C LEU A 434 -32.92 -27.17 29.05
N ILE A 435 -32.70 -26.58 27.88
CA ILE A 435 -32.26 -27.29 26.68
C ILE A 435 -30.92 -26.72 26.23
N ARG A 436 -29.92 -27.56 26.01
CA ARG A 436 -28.62 -27.16 25.48
C ARG A 436 -28.46 -27.61 24.04
N ILE A 437 -28.11 -26.68 23.16
CA ILE A 437 -27.76 -26.95 21.77
C ILE A 437 -26.24 -27.00 21.67
N LYS A 438 -25.72 -28.16 21.27
CA LYS A 438 -24.32 -28.31 20.87
C LYS A 438 -24.21 -28.15 19.38
N LEU A 439 -23.13 -27.52 18.92
CA LEU A 439 -22.89 -27.16 17.53
C LEU A 439 -21.55 -27.72 17.08
N ARG A 440 -21.47 -28.19 15.84
CA ARG A 440 -20.20 -28.50 15.21
C ARG A 440 -20.24 -28.27 13.71
N SER A 441 -19.12 -27.80 13.16
CA SER A 441 -19.00 -27.60 11.72
C SER A 441 -17.53 -27.63 11.29
N PHE A 442 -17.28 -27.99 10.04
CA PHE A 442 -15.99 -27.66 9.40
C PHE A 442 -15.86 -26.15 9.23
N GLN A 443 -16.98 -25.44 9.06
CA GLN A 443 -17.05 -23.99 8.98
C GLN A 443 -16.94 -23.31 10.35
N ALA A 444 -16.71 -24.04 11.46
CA ALA A 444 -16.51 -23.43 12.77
C ALA A 444 -15.19 -22.64 12.85
N THR A 445 -14.25 -22.90 11.94
CA THR A 445 -12.99 -22.16 11.81
C THR A 445 -12.77 -21.71 10.37
N ALA A 446 -12.02 -20.62 10.17
CA ALA A 446 -11.69 -20.13 8.83
C ALA A 446 -10.87 -21.14 7.99
N ALA A 447 -10.07 -21.97 8.67
CA ALA A 447 -9.22 -22.98 8.04
C ALA A 447 -10.04 -24.13 7.44
N GLY A 448 -11.15 -24.53 8.07
CA GLY A 448 -12.05 -25.53 7.51
C GLY A 448 -11.48 -26.95 7.39
N ASP A 449 -10.32 -27.21 7.99
CA ASP A 449 -9.58 -28.47 7.82
C ASP A 449 -10.17 -29.61 8.66
N GLU A 450 -10.82 -29.28 9.78
CA GLU A 450 -11.43 -30.23 10.70
C GLU A 450 -12.78 -29.75 11.21
N LYS A 451 -13.63 -30.71 11.59
CA LYS A 451 -14.94 -30.43 12.19
C LYS A 451 -14.72 -30.07 13.66
N SER A 452 -14.90 -28.80 14.01
CA SER A 452 -14.72 -28.32 15.38
C SER A 452 -16.08 -28.11 16.05
N GLU A 453 -16.16 -28.38 17.36
CA GLU A 453 -17.31 -28.03 18.19
C GLU A 453 -17.28 -26.55 18.54
N MET A 454 -18.43 -25.89 18.48
CA MET A 454 -18.61 -24.49 18.85
C MET A 454 -19.17 -24.37 20.27
N GLU A 455 -19.21 -23.15 20.80
CA GLU A 455 -19.83 -22.88 22.10
C GLU A 455 -21.32 -23.28 22.07
N SER A 456 -21.78 -23.92 23.16
CA SER A 456 -23.14 -24.42 23.23
C SER A 456 -24.13 -23.32 23.59
N VAL A 457 -25.25 -23.27 22.87
CA VAL A 457 -26.36 -22.36 23.18
C VAL A 457 -27.23 -22.99 24.27
N THR A 458 -27.67 -22.20 25.25
CA THR A 458 -28.60 -22.68 26.30
C THR A 458 -29.93 -21.97 26.16
N ILE A 459 -31.00 -22.76 26.03
CA ILE A 459 -32.39 -22.31 26.00
C ILE A 459 -32.98 -22.51 27.39
N ASN A 460 -33.46 -21.40 27.96
CA ASN A 460 -34.16 -21.40 29.24
C ASN A 460 -35.59 -20.80 29.12
N GLU A 461 -35.93 -20.24 27.95
CA GLU A 461 -37.20 -19.55 27.72
C GLU A 461 -37.65 -19.69 26.26
N ASP A 462 -38.95 -19.86 26.07
CA ASP A 462 -39.63 -19.89 24.78
C ASP A 462 -39.79 -18.49 24.16
N GLY A 463 -39.96 -18.39 22.84
CA GLY A 463 -40.19 -17.12 22.13
C GLY A 463 -38.96 -16.22 22.00
N THR A 464 -37.75 -16.72 22.25
CA THR A 464 -36.50 -15.97 22.19
C THR A 464 -35.73 -16.23 20.89
N VAL A 465 -34.83 -15.32 20.52
CA VAL A 465 -33.82 -15.54 19.47
C VAL A 465 -32.46 -15.55 20.15
N LEU A 466 -31.70 -16.61 19.93
CA LEU A 466 -30.40 -16.83 20.54
C LEU A 466 -29.30 -16.85 19.49
N ASP A 467 -28.15 -16.27 19.83
CA ASP A 467 -26.95 -16.31 19.01
C ASP A 467 -26.34 -17.72 19.03
N GLY A 468 -26.18 -18.31 17.83
CA GLY A 468 -25.56 -19.62 17.61
C GLY A 468 -24.06 -19.57 17.32
N GLY A 469 -23.44 -18.38 17.34
CA GLY A 469 -22.06 -18.15 16.95
C GLY A 469 -21.87 -17.97 15.44
N THR A 470 -20.61 -17.86 15.02
CA THR A 470 -20.25 -17.52 13.64
C THR A 470 -19.71 -18.72 12.89
N LEU A 471 -20.15 -18.91 11.64
CA LEU A 471 -19.58 -19.86 10.68
C LEU A 471 -18.76 -19.14 9.61
N TYR A 472 -17.75 -19.82 9.09
CA TYR A 472 -16.83 -19.37 8.05
C TYR A 472 -17.19 -20.02 6.71
N VAL A 473 -18.03 -19.33 5.94
CA VAL A 473 -18.69 -19.86 4.76
C VAL A 473 -17.96 -19.43 3.48
N ARG A 474 -17.46 -20.41 2.72
CA ARG A 474 -16.68 -20.19 1.50
C ARG A 474 -17.54 -19.99 0.23
N ASP A 475 -18.57 -20.82 0.07
CA ASP A 475 -19.44 -20.84 -1.12
C ASP A 475 -20.79 -20.12 -0.95
N GLY A 476 -20.94 -19.33 0.14
CA GLY A 476 -22.23 -18.80 0.58
C GLY A 476 -23.23 -19.87 1.06
N LYS A 477 -22.82 -21.14 1.12
CA LYS A 477 -23.63 -22.25 1.63
C LYS A 477 -23.22 -22.61 3.05
N VAL A 478 -24.13 -22.36 3.99
CA VAL A 478 -23.98 -22.81 5.38
C VAL A 478 -24.09 -24.33 5.45
N ASP A 479 -23.23 -24.95 6.24
CA ASP A 479 -23.25 -26.39 6.53
C ASP A 479 -22.75 -26.64 7.96
N PHE A 480 -23.62 -27.14 8.83
CA PHE A 480 -23.27 -27.50 10.20
C PHE A 480 -24.20 -28.58 10.73
N GLU A 481 -23.84 -29.12 11.89
CA GLU A 481 -24.71 -30.02 12.65
C GLU A 481 -24.95 -29.46 14.04
N TYR A 482 -26.15 -29.69 14.54
CA TYR A 482 -26.50 -29.38 15.93
C TYR A 482 -27.10 -30.59 16.63
N LYS A 483 -26.94 -30.66 17.95
CA LYS A 483 -27.51 -31.69 18.81
C LYS A 483 -28.25 -30.99 19.95
N MET A 484 -29.46 -31.44 20.24
CA MET A 484 -30.27 -30.93 21.36
C MET A 484 -30.12 -31.87 22.55
N VAL A 485 -29.88 -31.31 23.72
CA VAL A 485 -29.85 -32.04 25.00
C VAL A 485 -30.87 -31.41 25.93
N VAL A 486 -31.92 -32.15 26.24
CA VAL A 486 -33.06 -31.73 27.05
C VAL A 486 -32.84 -32.22 28.48
N TYR A 487 -32.86 -31.32 29.45
CA TYR A 487 -32.72 -31.63 30.87
C TYR A 487 -34.04 -31.35 31.58
N LEU A 488 -34.63 -32.39 32.18
CA LEU A 488 -35.85 -32.28 32.98
C LEU A 488 -35.52 -31.89 34.43
N GLU A 489 -36.52 -31.45 35.18
CA GLU A 489 -36.36 -31.04 36.59
C GLU A 489 -35.92 -32.19 37.51
N ASP A 490 -36.28 -33.44 37.16
CA ASP A 490 -35.90 -34.64 37.90
C ASP A 490 -34.45 -35.09 37.63
N GLY A 491 -33.73 -34.37 36.76
CA GLY A 491 -32.36 -34.68 36.33
C GLY A 491 -32.28 -35.67 35.17
N THR A 492 -33.41 -36.18 34.67
CA THR A 492 -33.44 -37.01 33.46
C THR A 492 -32.98 -36.19 32.26
N THR A 493 -32.15 -36.80 31.42
CA THR A 493 -31.58 -36.14 30.24
C THR A 493 -31.91 -36.94 28.99
N TYR A 494 -32.43 -36.27 27.97
CA TYR A 494 -32.65 -36.83 26.65
C TYR A 494 -31.79 -36.10 25.63
N GLU A 495 -31.23 -36.82 24.66
CA GLU A 495 -30.44 -36.21 23.60
C GLU A 495 -30.93 -36.64 22.21
N SER A 496 -30.83 -35.72 21.26
CA SER A 496 -31.00 -36.05 19.85
C SER A 496 -29.72 -36.65 19.27
N GLU A 497 -29.83 -37.25 18.09
CA GLU A 497 -28.68 -37.41 17.19
C GLU A 497 -28.19 -36.05 16.67
N TRP A 498 -27.06 -36.03 15.97
CA TRP A 498 -26.60 -34.84 15.27
C TRP A 498 -27.49 -34.56 14.04
N ILE A 499 -28.10 -33.37 14.04
CA ILE A 499 -29.05 -32.92 13.02
C ILE A 499 -28.32 -31.99 12.05
N PRO A 500 -28.20 -32.34 10.76
CA PRO A 500 -27.60 -31.46 9.77
C PRO A 500 -28.50 -30.26 9.48
N SER A 501 -27.89 -29.09 9.29
CA SER A 501 -28.56 -27.85 8.89
C SER A 501 -27.72 -27.11 7.84
N ASN A 502 -28.42 -26.54 6.87
CA ASN A 502 -27.85 -25.67 5.84
C ASN A 502 -28.45 -24.26 5.85
N SER A 503 -29.14 -23.91 6.94
CA SER A 503 -29.77 -22.60 7.13
C SER A 503 -29.08 -21.86 8.26
N LYS A 504 -28.79 -20.57 8.04
CA LYS A 504 -28.25 -19.68 9.08
C LYS A 504 -29.24 -19.43 10.23
N GLU A 505 -30.54 -19.56 9.94
CA GLU A 505 -31.62 -19.45 10.91
C GLU A 505 -32.18 -20.85 11.18
N VAL A 506 -32.08 -21.31 12.43
CA VAL A 506 -32.63 -22.59 12.87
C VAL A 506 -33.81 -22.33 13.79
N VAL A 507 -34.96 -22.90 13.43
CA VAL A 507 -36.17 -22.81 14.25
C VAL A 507 -36.27 -24.05 15.12
N ILE A 508 -36.30 -23.87 16.45
CA ILE A 508 -36.49 -24.94 17.43
C ILE A 508 -37.88 -24.81 18.02
N GLY A 509 -38.77 -25.74 17.65
CA GLY A 509 -40.11 -25.86 18.21
C GLY A 509 -40.40 -27.29 18.69
N SER A 510 -41.63 -27.52 19.16
CA SER A 510 -42.09 -28.83 19.63
C SER A 510 -41.91 -29.92 18.57
N ARG A 511 -42.13 -29.59 17.30
CA ARG A 511 -41.93 -30.53 16.18
C ARG A 511 -40.48 -30.98 16.04
N GLN A 512 -39.51 -30.07 16.11
CA GLN A 512 -38.09 -30.42 16.02
C GLN A 512 -37.66 -31.36 17.14
N ILE A 513 -38.16 -31.13 18.36
CA ILE A 513 -37.90 -32.03 19.49
C ILE A 513 -38.49 -33.42 19.22
N ARG A 514 -39.77 -33.48 18.87
CA ARG A 514 -40.48 -34.72 18.57
C ARG A 514 -39.75 -35.53 17.50
N ASP A 515 -39.48 -34.91 16.36
CA ASP A 515 -38.90 -35.58 15.19
C ASP A 515 -37.48 -36.12 15.46
N ASN A 516 -36.77 -35.63 16.49
CA ASN A 516 -35.35 -35.96 16.73
C ASN A 516 -35.03 -36.55 18.10
N ILE A 517 -35.98 -36.61 19.03
CA ILE A 517 -35.82 -37.20 20.37
C ILE A 517 -36.96 -38.19 20.59
N ALA A 518 -36.61 -39.48 20.62
CA ALA A 518 -37.58 -40.58 20.51
C ALA A 518 -38.64 -40.58 21.62
N GLU A 519 -38.27 -40.11 22.80
CA GLU A 519 -39.07 -40.09 24.02
C GLU A 519 -40.21 -39.06 23.97
N PHE A 520 -40.19 -38.12 23.03
CA PHE A 520 -41.23 -37.10 22.86
C PHE A 520 -42.15 -37.36 21.65
N ASN A 521 -42.13 -38.58 21.10
CA ASN A 521 -42.92 -38.98 19.92
C ASN A 521 -44.38 -39.36 20.18
N GLU A 522 -44.84 -39.31 21.43
CA GLU A 522 -46.20 -39.74 21.81
C GLU A 522 -47.30 -38.70 21.53
#